data_AF-A0A8H6M524-F1
#
_entry.id   AF-A0A8H6M524-F1
#
_cell.length_a   1.000
_cell.length_b   1.000
_cell.length_c   1.000
_cell.angle_alpha   90.00
_cell.angle_beta   90.00
_cell.angle_gamma   90.00
#
_symmetry.space_group_name_H-M   'P 1'
#
loop_
_entity.id
_entity.type
_entity.pdbx_description
1 polymer ?
#
loop_
_entity_poly.entity_id
_entity_poly.type
_entity_poly.pdbx_seq_one_letter_code
_entity_poly.pdbx_strand_id
1 'polypeptide(L)'
;MRFFIAPSSIILPMVALPAICMSTFLPTKRQLSACTTTCIAQADIQATGCALTDNRCLCLNGAFINQLNRCISKKCEGADILTSLLAVQSLCEAVGV
;
A
#
# COMPACT_ATOMS: atom_id res chain seq x y z
N MET A 1 -33.75 38.64 -55.65
CA MET A 1 -32.34 38.67 -56.08
C MET A 1 -31.47 39.02 -54.88
N ARG A 2 -30.28 38.39 -54.82
CA ARG A 2 -29.12 38.61 -53.94
C ARG A 2 -28.94 37.55 -52.84
N PHE A 3 -28.08 36.61 -53.22
CA PHE A 3 -27.44 35.57 -52.44
C PHE A 3 -26.45 36.15 -51.42
N PHE A 4 -26.35 35.54 -50.24
CA PHE A 4 -25.13 35.53 -49.45
C PHE A 4 -24.82 34.08 -49.02
N ILE A 5 -23.75 33.56 -49.59
CA ILE A 5 -23.09 32.27 -49.33
C ILE A 5 -22.08 32.58 -48.20
N ALA A 6 -22.04 31.86 -47.08
CA ALA A 6 -21.10 30.75 -46.78
C ALA A 6 -20.98 30.62 -45.22
N PRO A 7 -20.18 29.69 -44.65
CA PRO A 7 -20.48 28.26 -44.52
C PRO A 7 -20.11 27.69 -43.12
N SER A 8 -20.43 26.42 -42.88
CA SER A 8 -19.70 25.52 -41.96
C SER A 8 -19.59 25.90 -40.48
N SER A 9 -20.71 25.80 -39.75
CA SER A 9 -20.66 25.53 -38.31
C SER A 9 -20.24 24.07 -38.11
N ILE A 10 -18.96 23.88 -37.85
CA ILE A 10 -18.35 22.61 -37.45
C ILE A 10 -19.03 22.16 -36.15
N ILE A 11 -19.84 21.10 -36.23
CA ILE A 11 -20.42 20.42 -35.08
C ILE A 11 -19.28 19.62 -34.46
N LEU A 12 -18.72 20.11 -33.34
CA LEU A 12 -17.85 19.31 -32.48
C LEU A 12 -18.72 18.17 -31.89
N PRO A 13 -18.42 16.89 -32.15
CA PRO A 13 -19.02 15.84 -31.34
C PRO A 13 -18.43 15.95 -29.92
N MET A 14 -19.28 16.17 -28.93
CA MET A 14 -18.97 15.88 -27.53
C MET A 14 -18.66 14.39 -27.44
N VAL A 15 -17.38 14.04 -27.53
CA VAL A 15 -16.91 12.70 -27.21
C VAL A 15 -16.96 12.62 -25.69
N ALA A 16 -18.00 11.96 -25.17
CA ALA A 16 -18.06 11.60 -23.77
C ALA A 16 -16.89 10.65 -23.48
N LEU A 17 -15.88 11.13 -22.76
CA LEU A 17 -14.81 10.29 -22.25
C LEU A 17 -15.44 9.28 -21.27
N PRO A 18 -15.39 7.96 -21.54
CA PRO A 18 -15.63 7.00 -20.48
C PRO A 18 -14.54 7.25 -19.42
N ALA A 19 -14.95 7.53 -18.20
CA ALA A 19 -14.05 7.56 -17.05
C ALA A 19 -13.55 6.13 -16.81
N ILE A 20 -12.49 5.75 -17.52
CA ILE A 20 -11.75 4.53 -17.22
C ILE A 20 -10.95 4.87 -15.97
N CYS A 21 -11.48 4.50 -14.79
CA CYS A 21 -10.73 4.51 -13.55
C CYS A 21 -9.56 3.53 -13.69
N MET A 22 -8.46 3.98 -14.26
CA MET A 22 -7.20 3.26 -14.22
C MET A 22 -6.79 3.19 -12.75
N SER A 23 -7.07 2.06 -12.11
CA SER A 23 -6.38 1.67 -10.89
C SER A 23 -4.91 1.54 -11.26
N THR A 24 -4.15 2.61 -11.06
CA THR A 24 -2.70 2.60 -11.15
C THR A 24 -2.19 1.67 -10.06
N PHE A 25 -2.14 0.37 -10.37
CA PHE A 25 -1.26 -0.56 -9.68
C PHE A 25 0.16 -0.16 -10.08
N LEU A 26 0.69 0.87 -9.41
CA LEU A 26 2.12 1.04 -9.37
C LEU A 26 2.67 -0.23 -8.71
N PRO A 27 3.65 -0.91 -9.31
CA PRO A 27 4.47 -1.87 -8.58
C PRO A 27 5.28 -1.05 -7.58
N THR A 28 4.64 -0.71 -6.46
CA THR A 28 5.29 -0.13 -5.30
C THR A 28 6.39 -1.11 -4.94
N LYS A 29 7.65 -0.68 -5.13
CA LYS A 29 8.79 -1.23 -4.38
C LYS A 29 8.26 -1.53 -2.98
N ARG A 30 8.43 -2.74 -2.43
CA ARG A 30 7.96 -3.15 -1.09
C ARG A 30 8.30 -2.09 -0.01
N GLN A 31 7.59 -0.98 -0.02
CA GLN A 31 7.60 0.05 0.98
C GLN A 31 6.58 -0.51 1.94
N LEU A 32 7.08 -0.89 3.12
CA LEU A 32 6.20 -1.07 4.25
C LEU A 32 5.26 0.14 4.26
N SER A 33 3.96 -0.15 4.24
CA SER A 33 2.94 0.87 4.35
C SER A 33 3.25 1.73 5.58
N ALA A 34 2.92 3.02 5.54
CA ALA A 34 3.13 3.91 6.69
C ALA A 34 2.54 3.29 7.97
N CYS A 35 1.43 2.55 7.82
CA CYS A 35 0.83 1.79 8.92
C CYS A 35 1.76 0.72 9.51
N THR A 36 2.43 -0.08 8.68
CA THR A 36 3.37 -1.11 9.15
C THR A 36 4.51 -0.48 9.93
N THR A 37 5.06 0.64 9.44
CA THR A 37 6.14 1.35 10.14
C THR A 37 5.70 1.92 11.49
N THR A 38 4.48 2.45 11.59
CA THR A 38 3.92 2.88 12.88
C THR A 38 3.77 1.69 13.83
N CYS A 39 3.29 0.56 13.34
CA CYS A 39 3.12 -0.63 14.17
C CYS A 39 4.45 -1.24 14.66
N ILE A 40 5.51 -1.18 13.86
CA ILE A 40 6.86 -1.58 14.29
C ILE A 40 7.39 -0.63 15.37
N ALA A 41 7.18 0.68 15.22
CA ALA A 41 7.58 1.67 16.22
C ALA A 41 6.79 1.54 17.54
N GLN A 42 5.55 1.05 17.47
CA GLN A 42 4.70 0.78 18.64
C GLN A 42 4.95 -0.59 19.27
N ALA A 43 5.52 -1.53 18.52
CA ALA A 43 5.93 -2.80 19.06
C ALA A 43 7.12 -2.58 20.00
N ASP A 44 7.08 -3.19 21.17
CA ASP A 44 8.08 -2.96 22.21
C ASP A 44 9.35 -3.76 21.88
N ILE A 45 10.13 -3.26 20.93
CA ILE A 45 11.35 -3.91 20.45
C ILE A 45 12.37 -4.03 21.58
N GLN A 46 12.40 -3.07 22.50
CA GLN A 46 13.31 -3.10 23.64
C GLN A 46 13.00 -4.28 24.57
N ALA A 47 11.73 -4.60 24.80
CA ALA A 47 11.31 -5.78 25.57
C ALA A 47 11.70 -7.12 24.92
N THR A 48 12.01 -7.14 23.62
CA THR A 48 12.43 -8.36 22.92
C THR A 48 13.88 -8.76 23.18
N GLY A 49 14.73 -7.81 23.59
CA GLY A 49 16.19 -7.98 23.65
C GLY A 49 16.88 -8.05 22.29
N CYS A 50 16.15 -7.91 21.18
CA CYS A 50 16.68 -7.90 19.82
C CYS A 50 17.15 -6.49 19.42
N ALA A 51 18.14 -6.42 18.53
CA ALA A 51 18.46 -5.17 17.85
C ALA A 51 17.34 -4.79 16.88
N LEU A 52 17.11 -3.49 16.66
CA LEU A 52 16.11 -2.98 15.73
C LEU A 52 16.31 -3.51 14.29
N THR A 53 17.55 -3.83 13.94
CA THR A 53 17.94 -4.34 12.62
C THR A 53 18.08 -5.86 12.57
N ASP A 54 17.92 -6.56 13.70
CA ASP A 54 17.99 -8.02 13.75
C ASP A 54 16.61 -8.63 13.49
N ASN A 55 16.24 -8.62 12.21
CA ASN A 55 14.96 -9.16 11.74
C ASN A 55 14.77 -10.63 12.13
N ARG A 56 15.84 -11.42 12.21
CA ARG A 56 15.74 -12.84 12.58
C ARG A 56 15.38 -13.01 14.05
N CYS A 57 16.05 -12.29 14.94
CA CYS A 57 15.71 -12.26 16.36
C CYS A 57 14.27 -11.78 16.57
N LEU A 58 13.88 -10.69 15.91
CA LEU A 58 12.53 -10.14 15.99
C LEU A 58 11.47 -11.12 15.50
N CYS A 59 11.71 -11.81 14.38
CA CYS A 59 10.79 -12.80 13.82
C CYS A 59 10.64 -14.05 14.70
N LEU A 60 11.68 -14.44 15.43
CA LEU A 60 11.61 -15.54 16.41
C LEU A 60 10.89 -15.13 17.71
N ASN A 61 10.75 -13.83 17.97
CA ASN A 61 10.05 -13.35 19.14
C ASN A 61 8.53 -13.36 18.91
N GLY A 62 7.87 -14.41 19.38
CA GLY A 62 6.42 -14.56 19.23
C GLY A 62 5.59 -13.45 19.86
N ALA A 63 6.08 -12.79 20.93
CA ALA A 63 5.36 -11.66 21.55
C ALA A 63 5.38 -10.43 20.64
N PHE A 64 6.54 -10.14 20.03
CA PHE A 64 6.70 -9.08 19.04
C PHE A 64 5.81 -9.30 17.82
N ILE A 65 5.88 -10.49 17.19
CA ILE A 65 5.04 -10.82 16.03
C ILE A 65 3.55 -10.69 16.36
N ASN A 66 3.14 -11.17 17.53
CA ASN A 66 1.75 -11.03 17.96
C ASN A 66 1.33 -9.57 18.20
N GLN A 67 2.19 -8.74 18.79
CA GLN A 67 1.91 -7.30 18.96
C GLN A 67 1.83 -6.58 17.61
N LEU A 68 2.78 -6.86 16.71
CA LEU A 68 2.83 -6.29 15.38
C LEU A 68 1.58 -6.64 14.57
N ASN A 69 1.20 -7.92 14.52
CA ASN A 69 -0.02 -8.38 13.83
C ASN A 69 -1.28 -7.75 14.43
N ARG A 70 -1.39 -7.67 15.76
CA ARG A 70 -2.53 -7.00 16.41
C ARG A 70 -2.60 -5.52 16.09
N CYS A 71 -1.45 -4.84 16.02
CA CYS A 71 -1.42 -3.44 15.61
C CYS A 71 -1.89 -3.28 14.16
N ILE A 72 -1.34 -4.08 13.25
CA ILE A 72 -1.70 -4.06 11.82
C ILE A 72 -3.21 -4.26 11.65
N SER A 73 -3.78 -5.29 12.28
CA SER A 73 -5.21 -5.58 12.18
C SER A 73 -6.12 -4.51 12.82
N LYS A 74 -5.59 -3.66 13.71
CA LYS A 74 -6.36 -2.59 14.37
C LYS A 74 -6.17 -1.21 13.76
N LYS A 75 -5.03 -0.97 13.11
CA LYS A 75 -4.60 0.37 12.67
C LYS A 75 -4.53 0.51 11.16
N CYS A 76 -4.31 -0.59 10.45
CA CYS A 76 -4.31 -0.58 8.99
C CYS A 76 -5.72 -0.87 8.48
N GLU A 77 -6.03 -0.42 7.27
CA GLU A 77 -7.36 -0.57 6.68
C GLU A 77 -7.26 -1.10 5.24
N GLY A 78 -8.33 -1.71 4.75
CA GLY A 78 -8.41 -2.20 3.38
C GLY A 78 -7.25 -3.12 2.99
N ALA A 79 -6.63 -2.84 1.84
CA ALA A 79 -5.54 -3.65 1.30
C ALA A 79 -4.23 -3.55 2.12
N ASP A 80 -4.07 -2.52 2.97
CA ASP A 80 -2.87 -2.35 3.79
C ASP A 80 -2.72 -3.44 4.84
N ILE A 81 -3.83 -3.99 5.36
CA ILE A 81 -3.79 -5.11 6.33
C ILE A 81 -3.11 -6.32 5.70
N LEU A 82 -3.66 -6.81 4.58
CA LEU A 82 -3.14 -7.99 3.89
C LEU A 82 -1.70 -7.76 3.39
N THR A 83 -1.44 -6.60 2.80
CA THR A 83 -0.10 -6.28 2.28
C THR A 83 0.92 -6.21 3.40
N SER A 84 0.58 -5.64 4.55
CA SER A 84 1.48 -5.57 5.72
C SER A 84 1.75 -6.95 6.30
N LEU A 85 0.72 -7.78 6.48
CA LEU A 85 0.87 -9.14 7.01
C LEU A 85 1.74 -10.00 6.08
N LEU A 86 1.50 -9.94 4.76
CA LEU A 86 2.33 -10.62 3.77
C LEU A 86 3.76 -10.09 3.76
N ALA A 87 3.96 -8.78 3.94
CA ALA A 87 5.29 -8.21 4.04
C ALA A 87 6.05 -8.73 5.27
N VAL A 88 5.41 -8.76 6.45
CA VAL A 88 5.99 -9.32 7.69
C VAL A 88 6.34 -10.79 7.51
N GLN A 89 5.41 -11.59 6.97
CA GLN A 89 5.66 -13.01 6.65
C GLN A 89 6.87 -13.16 5.73
N SER A 90 6.89 -12.44 4.60
CA SER A 90 7.97 -12.54 3.63
C SER A 90 9.33 -12.08 4.18
N LEU A 91 9.33 -11.14 5.13
CA LEU A 91 10.54 -10.68 5.81
C LEU A 91 11.11 -11.78 6.71
N CYS A 92 10.25 -12.45 7.47
CA CYS A 92 10.65 -13.55 8.35
C CYS A 92 11.14 -14.77 7.56
N GLU A 93 10.46 -15.12 6.47
CA GLU A 93 10.91 -16.19 5.57
C GLU A 93 12.27 -15.86 4.94
N ALA A 94 12.50 -14.60 4.55
CA ALA A 94 13.78 -14.16 3.97
C ALA A 94 14.97 -14.27 4.93
N VAL A 95 14.72 -14.29 6.24
CA VAL A 95 15.75 -14.52 7.28
C VAL A 95 15.73 -15.94 7.83
N GLY A 96 14.97 -16.86 7.21
CA GLY A 96 14.95 -18.28 7.53
C GLY A 96 14.17 -18.64 8.80
N VAL A 97 13.11 -17.89 9.10
CA VAL A 97 12.12 -18.21 10.15
C VAL A 97 10.89 -18.86 9.53
#